data_AF-A0A662RIC0-F1
#
_entry.id   AF-A0A662RIC0-F1
#
_cell.length_a   1.000
_cell.length_b   1.000
_cell.length_c   1.000
_cell.angle_alpha   90.00
_cell.angle_beta   90.00
_cell.angle_gamma   90.00
#
_symmetry.space_group_name_H-M   'P 1'
#
loop_
_entity.id
_entity.type
_entity.pdbx_description
1 polymer ?
#
loop_
_entity_poly.entity_id
_entity_poly.type
_entity_poly.pdbx_seq_one_letter_code
_entity_poly.pdbx_strand_id
1 'polypeptide(L)'
;MSGKIALAAMAIVAIGIFALPSTISVFGGLHTWYDLGVRSGKYMPCIKCHADVYEEYAVMARTHAPHWKLKGYDPNKACYACHRARQIQYAEGGGFGATPGEQAHAASTIACLECHEFKNNDVHNKHRTYVQAAANYNLMESSNEACIACHTDIELYIEWTDGG
;
A
#
# COMPACT_ATOMS: atom_id res chain seq x y z
N MET A 1 6.40 -17.69 -48.78
CA MET A 1 5.46 -17.00 -47.86
C MET A 1 5.48 -17.58 -46.45
N SER A 2 5.62 -18.90 -46.27
CA SER A 2 5.53 -19.59 -44.98
C SER A 2 6.53 -19.14 -43.90
N GLY A 3 7.78 -18.82 -44.25
CA GLY A 3 8.80 -18.40 -43.27
C GLY A 3 8.53 -17.04 -42.61
N LYS A 4 7.96 -16.08 -43.36
CA LYS A 4 7.61 -14.75 -42.83
C LYS A 4 6.41 -14.83 -41.88
N ILE A 5 5.46 -15.72 -42.18
CA ILE A 5 4.30 -15.99 -41.32
C ILE A 5 4.75 -16.68 -40.03
N ALA A 6 5.69 -17.63 -40.11
CA ALA A 6 6.24 -18.29 -38.92
C ALA A 6 6.98 -17.32 -37.98
N LEU A 7 7.78 -16.40 -38.54
CA LEU A 7 8.47 -15.37 -37.76
C LEU A 7 7.49 -14.38 -37.11
N ALA A 8 6.45 -13.95 -37.85
CA ALA A 8 5.41 -13.09 -37.30
C ALA A 8 4.65 -13.79 -36.15
N ALA A 9 4.32 -15.08 -36.30
CA ALA A 9 3.67 -15.85 -35.25
C ALA A 9 4.55 -15.99 -33.99
N MET A 10 5.84 -16.27 -34.15
CA MET A 10 6.79 -16.32 -33.03
C MET A 10 6.90 -14.97 -32.32
N ALA A 11 6.94 -13.85 -33.06
CA ALA A 11 7.00 -12.51 -32.47
C ALA A 11 5.74 -12.18 -31.65
N ILE A 12 4.55 -12.53 -32.15
CA ILE A 12 3.28 -12.32 -31.43
C ILE A 12 3.24 -13.16 -30.15
N VAL A 13 3.66 -14.42 -30.21
CA VAL A 13 3.71 -15.31 -29.04
C VAL A 13 4.71 -14.78 -28.00
N ALA A 14 5.88 -14.30 -28.42
CA ALA A 14 6.88 -13.74 -27.51
C ALA A 14 6.38 -12.47 -26.79
N ILE A 15 5.70 -11.57 -27.53
CA ILE A 15 5.06 -10.38 -26.95
C ILE A 15 3.94 -10.80 -26.00
N GLY A 16 3.12 -11.78 -26.38
CA GLY A 16 2.06 -12.32 -25.54
C GLY A 16 2.59 -12.90 -24.23
N ILE A 17 3.67 -13.68 -24.26
CA ILE A 17 4.28 -14.26 -23.04
C ILE A 17 4.80 -13.15 -22.09
N PHE A 18 5.29 -12.03 -22.63
CA PHE A 18 5.80 -10.93 -21.80
C PHE A 18 4.68 -10.01 -21.28
N ALA A 19 3.63 -9.78 -22.08
CA ALA A 19 2.54 -8.87 -21.75
C ALA A 19 1.38 -9.54 -20.98
N LEU A 20 1.17 -10.85 -21.12
CA LEU A 20 0.06 -11.54 -20.45
C LEU A 20 0.20 -11.61 -18.92
N PRO A 21 1.38 -11.88 -18.32
CA PRO A 21 1.52 -11.95 -16.87
C PRO A 21 1.07 -10.67 -16.15
N SER A 22 1.35 -9.50 -16.72
CA SER A 22 0.92 -8.21 -16.15
C SER A 22 -0.59 -7.94 -16.32
N THR A 23 -1.27 -8.63 -17.23
CA THR A 23 -2.72 -8.51 -17.43
C THR A 23 -3.55 -9.50 -16.60
N ILE A 24 -2.99 -10.64 -16.17
CA ILE A 24 -3.71 -11.62 -15.35
C ILE A 24 -4.10 -11.02 -13.99
N SER A 25 -3.25 -10.18 -13.40
CA SER A 25 -3.59 -9.43 -12.17
C SER A 25 -4.73 -8.44 -12.37
N VAL A 26 -4.89 -7.90 -13.59
CA VAL A 26 -5.99 -7.00 -13.95
C VAL A 26 -7.29 -7.77 -14.20
N PHE A 27 -7.25 -8.93 -14.86
CA PHE A 27 -8.44 -9.69 -15.24
C PHE A 27 -8.95 -10.69 -14.20
N GLY A 28 -8.12 -11.13 -13.25
CA GLY A 28 -8.48 -12.16 -12.25
C GLY A 28 -9.53 -11.74 -11.21
N GLY A 29 -10.00 -10.49 -11.23
CA GLY A 29 -10.97 -9.96 -10.26
C GLY A 29 -12.06 -9.04 -10.81
N LEU A 30 -12.11 -8.79 -12.12
CA LEU A 30 -12.94 -7.72 -12.72
C LEU A 30 -14.46 -7.94 -12.67
N HIS A 31 -14.98 -9.07 -12.17
CA HIS A 31 -16.43 -9.36 -12.19
C HIS A 31 -17.04 -9.90 -10.89
N THR A 32 -16.32 -9.83 -9.77
CA THR A 32 -16.89 -10.21 -8.46
C THR A 32 -16.60 -9.12 -7.45
N TRP A 33 -17.65 -8.43 -7.00
CA TRP A 33 -17.57 -7.57 -5.83
C TRP A 33 -17.14 -8.42 -4.64
N TYR A 34 -15.99 -8.11 -4.04
CA TYR A 34 -15.58 -8.79 -2.81
C TYR A 34 -16.55 -8.42 -1.71
N ASP A 35 -16.95 -9.42 -0.93
CA ASP A 35 -17.71 -9.19 0.29
C ASP A 35 -16.79 -8.57 1.35
N LEU A 36 -16.81 -7.24 1.45
CA LEU A 36 -15.97 -6.44 2.32
C LEU A 36 -16.72 -6.16 3.63
N GLY A 37 -16.82 -7.18 4.48
CA GLY A 37 -17.39 -7.06 5.82
C GLY A 37 -16.30 -7.00 6.89
N VAL A 38 -15.82 -5.81 7.26
CA VAL A 38 -14.81 -5.64 8.34
C VAL A 38 -15.30 -6.24 9.66
N ARG A 39 -16.60 -6.08 9.95
CA ARG A 39 -17.27 -6.68 11.12
C ARG A 39 -17.36 -8.21 11.06
N SER A 40 -17.21 -8.79 9.88
CA SER A 40 -17.17 -10.24 9.61
C SER A 40 -15.74 -10.76 9.39
N GLY A 41 -14.72 -9.93 9.62
CA GLY A 41 -13.32 -10.29 9.42
C GLY A 41 -12.88 -10.43 7.96
N LYS A 42 -13.70 -9.95 7.00
CA LYS A 42 -13.37 -9.94 5.57
C LYS A 42 -12.71 -8.62 5.19
N TYR A 43 -11.50 -8.69 4.65
CA TYR A 43 -10.68 -7.55 4.27
C TYR A 43 -10.42 -7.54 2.76
N MET A 44 -10.08 -6.38 2.22
CA MET A 44 -9.64 -6.25 0.84
C MET A 44 -8.41 -7.15 0.59
N PRO A 45 -8.40 -8.03 -0.44
CA PRO A 45 -7.27 -8.89 -0.76
C PRO A 45 -6.19 -8.13 -1.55
N CYS A 46 -5.56 -7.14 -0.90
CA CYS A 46 -4.54 -6.25 -1.47
C CYS A 46 -3.48 -6.97 -2.33
N ILE A 47 -2.90 -8.06 -1.82
CA ILE A 47 -1.78 -8.78 -2.47
C ILE A 47 -2.19 -9.41 -3.80
N LYS A 48 -3.48 -9.69 -4.02
CA LYS A 48 -3.95 -10.23 -5.29
C LYS A 48 -3.65 -9.28 -6.45
N CYS A 49 -3.68 -7.97 -6.19
CA CYS A 49 -3.46 -6.93 -7.19
C CYS A 49 -2.13 -6.19 -7.00
N HIS A 50 -1.61 -6.13 -5.77
CA HIS A 50 -0.38 -5.43 -5.38
C HIS A 50 0.68 -6.43 -4.90
N ALA A 51 0.97 -7.45 -5.72
CA ALA A 51 1.91 -8.52 -5.37
C ALA A 51 3.36 -8.02 -5.30
N ASP A 52 3.72 -7.08 -6.17
CA ASP A 52 5.01 -6.38 -6.19
C ASP A 52 5.22 -5.54 -4.93
N VAL A 53 4.24 -4.73 -4.55
CA VAL A 53 4.28 -3.94 -3.31
C VAL A 53 4.36 -4.86 -2.09
N TYR A 54 3.67 -6.02 -2.13
CA TYR A 54 3.78 -7.01 -1.07
C TYR A 54 5.18 -7.62 -0.98
N GLU A 55 5.85 -7.87 -2.09
CA GLU A 55 7.21 -8.41 -2.08
C GLU A 55 8.18 -7.45 -1.37
N GLU A 56 8.10 -6.15 -1.68
CA GLU A 56 8.85 -5.11 -0.99
C GLU A 56 8.47 -5.03 0.50
N TYR A 57 7.17 -5.02 0.79
CA TYR A 57 6.65 -4.99 2.14
C TYR A 57 7.04 -6.24 2.96
N ALA A 58 7.19 -7.40 2.32
CA ALA A 58 7.52 -8.66 2.99
C ALA A 58 8.98 -8.67 3.51
N VAL A 59 9.86 -7.85 2.91
CA VAL A 59 11.21 -7.62 3.42
C VAL A 59 11.12 -6.95 4.80
N MET A 60 10.40 -5.82 4.89
CA MET A 60 10.19 -5.08 6.15
C MET A 60 9.29 -5.79 7.16
N ALA A 61 8.38 -6.66 6.70
CA ALA A 61 7.44 -7.40 7.54
C ALA A 61 8.14 -8.27 8.60
N ARG A 62 9.38 -8.68 8.36
CA ARG A 62 10.10 -9.58 9.27
C ARG A 62 10.58 -8.89 10.55
N THR A 63 10.62 -7.57 10.57
CA THR A 63 11.33 -6.80 11.60
C THR A 63 10.54 -5.56 12.06
N HIS A 64 10.14 -4.68 11.14
CA HIS A 64 9.70 -3.32 11.46
C HIS A 64 8.47 -2.81 10.68
N ALA A 65 7.78 -3.65 9.91
CA ALA A 65 6.65 -3.16 9.12
C ALA A 65 5.49 -2.62 9.98
N PRO A 66 4.93 -1.45 9.63
CA PRO A 66 3.79 -0.86 10.34
C PRO A 66 2.61 -1.82 10.41
N HIS A 67 2.01 -1.93 11.59
CA HIS A 67 0.82 -2.75 11.85
C HIS A 67 0.94 -4.26 11.58
N TRP A 68 2.11 -4.78 11.19
CA TRP A 68 2.30 -6.20 10.88
C TRP A 68 1.93 -7.12 12.05
N LYS A 69 2.62 -6.95 13.19
CA LYS A 69 2.36 -7.73 14.41
C LYS A 69 0.96 -7.45 14.98
N LEU A 70 0.53 -6.18 14.97
CA LEU A 70 -0.77 -5.75 15.50
C LEU A 70 -1.95 -6.36 14.74
N LYS A 71 -1.75 -6.76 13.47
CA LYS A 71 -2.75 -7.41 12.63
C LYS A 71 -2.54 -8.91 12.50
N GLY A 72 -1.71 -9.50 13.37
CA GLY A 72 -1.54 -10.95 13.46
C GLY A 72 -0.78 -11.53 12.27
N TYR A 73 0.21 -10.81 11.74
CA TYR A 73 1.06 -11.25 10.63
C TYR A 73 0.29 -11.47 9.32
N ASP A 74 -0.87 -10.82 9.18
CA ASP A 74 -1.70 -10.85 7.97
C ASP A 74 -1.45 -9.57 7.14
N PRO A 75 -0.79 -9.68 5.97
CA PRO A 75 -0.49 -8.55 5.10
C PRO A 75 -1.72 -7.78 4.65
N ASN A 76 -2.81 -8.46 4.29
CA ASN A 76 -4.01 -7.78 3.83
C ASN A 76 -4.64 -6.97 4.96
N LYS A 77 -4.63 -7.48 6.20
CA LYS A 77 -5.09 -6.72 7.37
C LYS A 77 -4.17 -5.56 7.73
N ALA A 78 -2.85 -5.72 7.55
CA ALA A 78 -1.87 -4.66 7.79
C ALA A 78 -2.04 -3.52 6.77
N CYS A 79 -2.12 -3.82 5.48
CA CYS A 79 -2.42 -2.84 4.43
C CYS A 79 -3.77 -2.16 4.68
N TYR A 80 -4.81 -2.93 5.00
CA TYR A 80 -6.15 -2.41 5.29
C TYR A 80 -6.15 -1.43 6.46
N ALA A 81 -5.30 -1.64 7.48
CA ALA A 81 -5.26 -0.82 8.69
C ALA A 81 -4.99 0.65 8.40
N CYS A 82 -4.17 0.95 7.39
CA CYS A 82 -3.82 2.31 6.99
C CYS A 82 -4.62 2.74 5.75
N HIS A 83 -4.63 1.91 4.72
CA HIS A 83 -5.18 2.28 3.41
C HIS A 83 -6.71 2.34 3.36
N ARG A 84 -7.39 1.86 4.41
CA ARG A 84 -8.85 2.02 4.59
C ARG A 84 -9.15 2.69 5.93
N ALA A 85 -8.82 3.98 6.00
CA ALA A 85 -9.01 4.81 7.17
C ALA A 85 -10.50 4.96 7.53
N ARG A 86 -10.81 5.02 8.82
CA ARG A 86 -12.22 5.09 9.29
C ARG A 86 -12.96 6.36 8.88
N GLN A 87 -12.23 7.43 8.54
CA GLN A 87 -12.80 8.73 8.18
C GLN A 87 -13.10 8.87 6.68
N ILE A 88 -12.76 7.85 5.87
CA ILE A 88 -12.93 7.88 4.42
C ILE A 88 -14.02 6.87 4.01
N GLN A 89 -14.99 7.33 3.21
CA GLN A 89 -16.00 6.47 2.63
C GLN A 89 -15.47 5.77 1.38
N TYR A 90 -15.19 4.48 1.55
CA TYR A 90 -14.75 3.59 0.48
C TYR A 90 -15.89 2.81 -0.13
N ALA A 91 -15.68 2.25 -1.33
CA ALA A 91 -16.62 1.26 -1.85
C ALA A 91 -16.61 0.01 -0.96
N GLU A 92 -17.80 -0.53 -0.74
CA GLU A 92 -18.03 -1.77 -0.02
C GLU A 92 -19.09 -2.60 -0.75
N GLY A 93 -18.97 -3.91 -0.69
CA GLY A 93 -19.95 -4.82 -1.28
C GLY A 93 -20.15 -6.01 -0.37
N GLY A 94 -21.32 -6.65 -0.46
CA GLY A 94 -21.62 -7.85 0.31
C GLY A 94 -23.01 -8.41 0.00
N GLY A 95 -23.11 -9.74 -0.05
CA GLY A 95 -24.38 -10.49 -0.20
C GLY A 95 -25.17 -10.17 -1.48
N PHE A 96 -25.96 -9.10 -1.44
CA PHE A 96 -26.95 -8.71 -2.46
C PHE A 96 -26.77 -7.29 -3.01
N GLY A 97 -25.71 -6.57 -2.63
CA GLY A 97 -25.53 -5.19 -3.08
C GLY A 97 -24.08 -4.68 -3.00
N ALA A 98 -23.86 -3.56 -3.68
CA ALA A 98 -22.61 -2.81 -3.65
C ALA A 98 -22.93 -1.34 -3.38
N THR A 99 -22.21 -0.75 -2.43
CA THR A 99 -22.23 0.68 -2.14
C THR A 99 -20.98 1.30 -2.77
N PRO A 100 -21.13 2.24 -3.72
CA PRO A 100 -19.97 2.95 -4.25
C PRO A 100 -19.35 3.80 -3.14
N GLY A 101 -18.01 3.90 -3.17
CA GLY A 101 -17.28 4.84 -2.32
C GLY A 101 -17.49 6.25 -2.82
N GLU A 102 -17.63 7.21 -1.89
CA GLU A 102 -17.77 8.61 -2.23
C GLU A 102 -16.41 9.30 -2.38
N GLN A 103 -15.45 8.91 -1.51
CA GLN A 103 -14.14 9.56 -1.44
C GLN A 103 -13.03 8.70 -2.04
N ALA A 104 -13.16 7.37 -2.01
CA ALA A 104 -12.17 6.47 -2.60
C ALA A 104 -12.77 5.14 -3.06
N HIS A 105 -12.21 4.57 -4.12
CA HIS A 105 -12.71 3.31 -4.68
C HIS A 105 -12.40 2.10 -3.79
N ALA A 106 -11.13 1.88 -3.41
CA ALA A 106 -10.71 0.67 -2.70
C ALA A 106 -9.74 0.95 -1.55
N ALA A 107 -8.87 1.94 -1.71
CA ALA A 107 -7.83 2.31 -0.79
C ALA A 107 -7.45 3.78 -1.03
N SER A 108 -6.84 4.42 -0.03
CA SER A 108 -6.27 5.77 -0.16
C SER A 108 -4.81 5.75 0.26
N THR A 109 -4.00 6.66 -0.30
CA THR A 109 -2.78 7.09 0.37
C THR A 109 -3.18 7.83 1.65
N ILE A 110 -2.45 7.58 2.73
CA ILE A 110 -2.79 8.12 4.04
C ILE A 110 -1.53 8.64 4.72
N ALA A 111 -1.65 9.76 5.43
CA ALA A 111 -0.58 10.24 6.29
C ALA A 111 -0.55 9.42 7.59
N CYS A 112 0.64 9.10 8.13
CA CYS A 112 0.78 8.41 9.41
C CYS A 112 0.06 9.14 10.54
N LEU A 113 0.14 10.48 10.53
CA LEU A 113 -0.46 11.35 11.53
C LEU A 113 -1.98 11.41 11.49
N GLU A 114 -2.64 10.86 10.46
CA GLU A 114 -4.11 10.71 10.45
C GLU A 114 -4.60 9.87 11.63
N CYS A 115 -3.77 8.94 12.11
CA CYS A 115 -4.06 8.11 13.27
C CYS A 115 -3.04 8.29 14.42
N HIS A 116 -1.81 8.71 14.13
CA HIS A 116 -0.73 8.87 15.11
C HIS A 116 -0.53 10.34 15.55
N GLU A 117 -1.55 10.92 16.18
CA GLU A 117 -1.49 12.32 16.62
C GLU A 117 -0.37 12.61 17.65
N PHE A 118 0.17 13.83 17.61
CA PHE A 118 1.13 14.34 18.60
C PHE A 118 0.45 14.59 19.96
N LYS A 119 0.45 13.61 20.84
CA LYS A 119 0.07 13.82 22.24
C LYS A 119 1.22 14.42 23.04
N ASN A 120 0.90 15.28 24.01
CA ASN A 120 1.85 16.14 24.73
C ASN A 120 2.88 15.41 25.61
N ASN A 121 2.90 14.08 25.62
CA ASN A 121 3.77 13.26 26.45
C ASN A 121 4.57 12.19 25.67
N ASP A 122 4.65 12.27 24.34
CA ASP A 122 5.18 11.16 23.51
C ASP A 122 6.46 11.50 22.71
N VAL A 123 7.18 10.45 22.30
CA VAL A 123 8.34 10.43 21.38
C VAL A 123 8.07 11.25 20.11
N HIS A 124 6.82 11.30 19.65
CA HIS A 124 6.39 12.15 18.53
C HIS A 124 6.64 13.64 18.79
N ASN A 125 6.53 14.11 20.04
CA ASN A 125 6.71 15.52 20.37
C ASN A 125 8.16 15.99 20.15
N LYS A 126 9.13 15.09 20.35
CA LYS A 126 10.55 15.35 20.05
C LYS A 126 10.84 15.41 18.56
N HIS A 127 10.08 14.66 17.76
CA HIS A 127 10.19 14.65 16.31
C HIS A 127 9.33 15.72 15.63
N ARG A 128 8.53 16.49 16.40
CA ARG A 128 7.53 17.43 15.88
C ARG A 128 8.10 18.36 14.81
N THR A 129 9.24 19.01 15.09
CA THR A 129 9.89 19.93 14.15
C THR A 129 10.31 19.22 12.86
N TYR A 130 10.92 18.03 12.97
CA TYR A 130 11.34 17.23 11.82
C TYR A 130 10.14 16.78 10.98
N VAL A 131 9.09 16.29 11.63
CA VAL A 131 7.87 15.82 10.97
C VAL A 131 7.11 16.97 10.29
N GLN A 132 7.01 18.12 10.93
CA GLN A 132 6.39 19.32 10.34
C GLN A 132 7.20 19.85 9.17
N ALA A 133 8.53 19.77 9.23
CA ALA A 133 9.39 20.13 8.11
C ALA A 133 9.17 19.17 6.93
N ALA A 134 9.13 17.86 7.17
CA ALA A 134 8.90 16.84 6.14
C ALA A 134 7.56 17.03 5.40
N ALA A 135 6.52 17.46 6.11
CA ALA A 135 5.22 17.74 5.50
C ALA A 135 5.22 18.86 4.45
N ASN A 136 6.30 19.65 4.34
CA ASN A 136 6.46 20.68 3.31
C ASN A 136 7.15 20.18 2.03
N TYR A 137 7.56 18.92 1.98
CA TYR A 137 8.17 18.31 0.79
C TYR A 137 7.15 17.46 0.03
N ASN A 138 7.31 17.38 -1.30
CA ASN A 138 6.39 16.67 -2.19
C ASN A 138 6.84 15.24 -2.52
N LEU A 139 7.74 14.66 -1.72
CA LEU A 139 8.29 13.31 -1.98
C LEU A 139 7.31 12.22 -1.53
N MET A 140 6.54 12.45 -0.46
CA MET A 140 5.50 11.54 0.03
C MET A 140 4.30 12.30 0.60
N GLU A 141 3.22 11.57 0.87
CA GLU A 141 2.03 12.13 1.53
C GLU A 141 2.36 12.69 2.92
N SER A 142 2.33 14.01 3.06
CA SER A 142 2.49 14.72 4.35
C SER A 142 3.74 14.26 5.12
N SER A 143 3.59 13.97 6.41
CA SER A 143 4.64 13.53 7.34
C SER A 143 5.27 12.17 7.04
N ASN A 144 4.79 11.42 6.04
CA ASN A 144 5.17 10.02 5.86
C ASN A 144 6.67 9.85 5.66
N GLU A 145 7.29 10.76 4.92
CA GLU A 145 8.74 10.73 4.68
C GLU A 145 9.54 10.76 6.00
N ALA A 146 9.15 11.61 6.95
CA ALA A 146 9.82 11.66 8.25
C ALA A 146 9.70 10.34 9.03
N CYS A 147 8.56 9.67 8.93
CA CYS A 147 8.36 8.41 9.62
C CYS A 147 9.14 7.28 8.94
N ILE A 148 9.01 7.13 7.62
CA ILE A 148 9.63 6.02 6.88
C ILE A 148 11.15 6.16 6.74
N ALA A 149 11.70 7.37 6.95
CA ALA A 149 13.13 7.55 7.10
C ALA A 149 13.68 6.56 8.14
N CYS A 150 13.11 6.52 9.34
CA CYS A 150 13.61 5.65 10.40
C CYS A 150 12.77 4.39 10.65
N HIS A 151 11.45 4.43 10.39
CA HIS A 151 10.52 3.32 10.59
C HIS A 151 10.37 2.45 9.34
N THR A 152 11.50 2.11 8.73
CA THR A 152 11.62 1.11 7.67
C THR A 152 12.70 0.09 8.03
N ASP A 153 12.89 -0.92 7.17
CA ASP A 153 13.95 -1.91 7.32
C ASP A 153 15.29 -1.45 6.71
N ILE A 154 15.35 -0.21 6.19
CA ILE A 154 16.55 0.37 5.61
C ILE A 154 17.33 1.10 6.70
N GLU A 155 18.59 0.72 6.88
CA GLU A 155 19.51 1.42 7.77
C GLU A 155 19.83 2.81 7.18
N LEU A 156 19.53 3.87 7.94
CA LEU A 156 19.94 5.23 7.58
C LEU A 156 21.26 5.60 8.24
N TYR A 157 22.16 6.16 7.43
CA TYR A 157 23.33 6.89 7.93
C TYR A 157 22.96 8.36 8.11
N ILE A 158 22.91 8.82 9.36
CA ILE A 158 22.60 10.21 9.69
C ILE A 158 23.89 10.90 10.13
N GLU A 159 24.36 11.86 9.32
CA GLU A 159 25.43 12.77 9.73
C GLU A 159 24.82 13.93 10.52
N TRP A 160 25.06 13.94 11.82
CA TRP A 160 24.74 15.08 12.67
C TRP A 160 25.81 16.14 12.46
N THR A 161 25.43 17.28 11.89
CA THR A 161 26.26 18.49 12.00
C THR A 161 25.75 19.27 13.19
N ASP A 162 26.60 19.44 14.18
CA ASP A 162 26.33 20.23 15.37
C ASP A 162 26.21 21.69 14.91
N GLY A 163 24.99 22.11 14.59
CA GLY A 163 24.69 23.51 14.26
C GLY A 163 25.02 24.39 15.46
N GLY A 164 26.09 25.19 15.34
CA GLY A 164 26.52 26.16 16.34
C GLY A 164 25.51 27.29 16.59
#